data_AF-A0A952XCY0-F1
#
_entry.id   AF-A0A952XCY0-F1
#
_cell.length_a   1.000
_cell.length_b   1.000
_cell.length_c   1.000
_cell.angle_alpha   90.00
_cell.angle_beta   90.00
_cell.angle_gamma   90.00
#
_symmetry.space_group_name_H-M   'P 1'
#
loop_
_entity.id
_entity.type
_entity.pdbx_description
1 polymer ?
#
loop_
_entity_poly.entity_id
_entity_poly.type
_entity_poly.pdbx_seq_one_letter_code
_entity_poly.pdbx_strand_id
1 'polypeptide(L)'
;MTELSSNLGGALRARRRAAGLTQAALARSANMSIQTVGLAERGKGRLATFDQLTGALGLLIDGRNLPASGCLGGRLRALRERRALSRRAAARALTVTADTLAKIESGGPGRVETLIRYGALLGAGLYLRHRDERRPFHTHAGNSSIGHTWQTPESLLALLYRALDTGEREDAMFDLDPCSPSSTRNDRSLPQLAPVRARVHFDIEDDGLSLEWFGRCFVNPPYGTALPDWVRKARHEVEAGRATMVIALVPARPDTRWWHENVIGHASVFMLRGRLKFRGIANAAPFPSALIVWGGTDADLHRLRHLLPTAWFVPAAPALKAAD
;
A
#
# COMPACT_ATOMS: atom_id res chain seq x y z
N MET A 1 -10.50 13.86 19.23
CA MET A 1 -11.25 12.77 18.54
C MET A 1 -11.42 13.15 17.08
N THR A 2 -10.33 13.09 16.31
CA THR A 2 -10.29 13.63 14.94
C THR A 2 -10.66 12.54 13.95
N GLU A 3 -11.71 12.79 13.17
CA GLU A 3 -12.33 11.86 12.23
C GLU A 3 -11.36 11.41 11.13
N LEU A 4 -10.91 10.16 11.19
CA LEU A 4 -10.43 9.41 10.02
C LEU A 4 -11.64 8.93 9.19
N SER A 5 -12.49 9.85 8.76
CA SER A 5 -13.63 9.50 7.90
C SER A 5 -13.18 9.43 6.44
N SER A 6 -13.40 8.29 5.79
CA SER A 6 -13.25 8.18 4.34
C SER A 6 -14.21 9.17 3.68
N ASN A 7 -13.69 10.23 3.06
CA ASN A 7 -14.50 11.32 2.55
C ASN A 7 -15.07 11.01 1.14
N LEU A 8 -15.88 9.95 1.02
CA LEU A 8 -16.50 9.58 -0.26
C LEU A 8 -17.35 10.72 -0.84
N GLY A 9 -18.02 11.52 0.01
CA GLY A 9 -18.78 12.69 -0.41
C GLY A 9 -17.89 13.80 -1.00
N GLY A 10 -16.81 14.15 -0.31
CA GLY A 10 -15.82 15.11 -0.80
C GLY A 10 -15.13 14.62 -2.07
N ALA A 11 -14.86 13.32 -2.19
CA ALA A 11 -14.34 12.71 -3.41
C ALA A 11 -15.33 12.83 -4.58
N LEU A 12 -16.62 12.61 -4.35
CA LEU A 12 -17.66 12.80 -5.37
C LEU A 12 -17.69 14.27 -5.84
N ARG A 13 -17.63 15.22 -4.91
CA ARG A 13 -17.56 16.65 -5.21
C ARG A 13 -16.33 17.02 -6.02
N ALA A 14 -15.16 16.51 -5.64
CA ALA A 14 -13.91 16.75 -6.34
C ALA A 14 -13.96 16.19 -7.78
N ARG A 15 -14.44 14.96 -7.95
CA ARG A 15 -14.55 14.32 -9.27
C ARG A 15 -15.57 15.01 -10.18
N ARG A 16 -16.72 15.42 -9.65
CA ARG A 16 -17.69 16.24 -10.41
C ARG A 16 -17.05 17.54 -10.91
N ARG A 17 -16.30 18.24 -10.04
CA ARG A 17 -15.61 19.49 -10.40
C ARG A 17 -14.52 19.27 -11.45
N ALA A 18 -13.75 18.19 -11.33
CA ALA A 18 -12.74 17.81 -12.32
C ALA A 18 -13.36 17.51 -13.70
N ALA A 19 -14.58 16.97 -13.73
CA ALA A 19 -15.37 16.78 -14.95
C ALA A 19 -16.03 18.07 -15.48
N GLY A 20 -15.78 19.23 -14.87
CA GLY A 20 -16.37 20.52 -15.28
C GLY A 20 -17.87 20.65 -15.00
N LEU A 21 -18.48 19.74 -14.22
CA LEU A 21 -19.92 19.70 -14.01
C LEU A 21 -20.34 20.53 -12.79
N THR A 22 -21.44 21.28 -12.91
CA THR A 22 -22.14 21.89 -11.76
C THR A 22 -22.99 20.84 -11.04
N GLN A 23 -23.42 21.12 -9.80
CA GLN A 23 -24.37 20.22 -9.10
C GLN A 23 -25.67 20.07 -9.89
N ALA A 24 -26.15 21.14 -10.54
CA ALA A 24 -27.31 21.10 -11.41
C ALA A 24 -27.09 20.24 -12.66
N ALA A 25 -25.90 20.29 -13.26
CA ALA A 25 -25.57 19.46 -14.41
C ALA A 25 -25.55 17.97 -14.04
N LEU A 26 -24.91 17.60 -12.92
CA LEU A 26 -24.90 16.22 -12.43
C LEU A 26 -26.29 15.75 -11.99
N ALA A 27 -27.08 16.62 -11.36
CA ALA A 27 -28.46 16.34 -10.98
C ALA A 27 -29.30 15.99 -12.22
N ARG A 28 -29.17 16.76 -13.32
CA ARG A 28 -29.84 16.45 -14.59
C ARG A 28 -29.38 15.14 -15.21
N SER A 29 -28.07 14.88 -15.27
CA SER A 29 -27.55 13.64 -15.88
C SER A 29 -27.92 12.39 -15.08
N ALA A 30 -28.07 12.51 -13.75
CA ALA A 30 -28.50 11.43 -12.89
C ALA A 30 -30.02 11.37 -12.69
N ASN A 31 -30.82 12.24 -13.30
CA ASN A 31 -32.27 12.37 -13.08
C ASN A 31 -32.64 12.50 -11.57
N MET A 32 -32.00 13.45 -10.88
CA MET A 32 -32.12 13.69 -9.45
C MET A 32 -32.25 15.17 -9.11
N SER A 33 -32.61 15.49 -7.87
CA SER A 33 -32.63 16.87 -7.39
C SER A 33 -31.22 17.38 -7.04
N ILE A 34 -31.02 18.69 -7.13
CA ILE A 34 -29.77 19.36 -6.71
C ILE A 34 -29.51 19.12 -5.21
N GLN A 35 -30.56 19.10 -4.39
CA GLN A 35 -30.45 18.82 -2.96
C GLN A 35 -29.92 17.41 -2.70
N THR A 36 -30.34 16.44 -3.50
CA THR A 36 -29.87 15.06 -3.45
C THR A 36 -28.37 14.98 -3.75
N VAL A 37 -27.89 15.70 -4.76
CA VAL A 37 -26.44 15.82 -5.07
C VAL A 37 -25.70 16.45 -3.88
N GLY A 38 -26.21 17.55 -3.32
CA GLY A 38 -25.59 18.23 -2.18
C GLY A 38 -25.56 17.41 -0.88
N LEU A 39 -26.51 16.50 -0.68
CA LEU A 39 -26.47 15.53 0.42
C LEU A 39 -25.39 14.46 0.16
N ALA A 40 -25.35 13.89 -1.04
CA ALA A 40 -24.36 12.88 -1.42
C ALA A 40 -22.92 13.42 -1.31
N GLU A 41 -22.68 14.66 -1.74
CA GLU A 41 -21.37 15.32 -1.62
C GLU A 41 -20.93 15.60 -0.18
N ARG A 42 -21.86 15.54 0.78
CA ARG A 42 -21.55 15.59 2.22
C ARG A 42 -21.42 14.20 2.84
N GLY A 43 -21.39 13.15 2.01
CA GLY A 43 -21.31 11.76 2.43
C GLY A 43 -22.62 11.23 3.02
N LYS A 44 -23.76 11.88 2.68
CA LYS A 44 -25.06 11.58 3.28
C LYS A 44 -26.07 11.02 2.29
N GLY A 45 -27.01 10.23 2.79
CA GLY A 45 -28.16 9.75 2.02
C GLY A 45 -28.15 8.25 1.71
N ARG A 46 -28.95 7.84 0.72
CA ARG A 46 -29.11 6.43 0.34
C ARG A 46 -27.96 5.96 -0.55
N LEU A 47 -27.50 4.73 -0.35
CA LEU A 47 -26.44 4.13 -1.19
C LEU A 47 -26.85 4.05 -2.66
N ALA A 48 -28.09 3.61 -2.96
CA ALA A 48 -28.58 3.55 -4.34
C ALA A 48 -28.50 4.91 -5.06
N THR A 49 -28.78 6.00 -4.35
CA THR A 49 -28.64 7.36 -4.87
C THR A 49 -27.17 7.69 -5.17
N PHE A 50 -26.27 7.32 -4.27
CA PHE A 50 -24.85 7.56 -4.43
C PHE A 50 -24.24 6.72 -5.57
N ASP A 51 -24.69 5.48 -5.74
CA ASP A 51 -24.30 4.58 -6.83
C ASP A 51 -24.75 5.13 -8.20
N GLN A 52 -25.94 5.73 -8.26
CA GLN A 52 -26.44 6.38 -9.48
C GLN A 52 -25.63 7.64 -9.83
N LEU A 53 -25.30 8.47 -8.83
CA LEU A 53 -24.48 9.66 -9.03
C LEU A 53 -23.04 9.33 -9.44
N THR A 54 -22.43 8.33 -8.80
CA THR A 54 -21.09 7.85 -9.19
C THR A 54 -21.12 7.19 -10.57
N GLY A 55 -22.16 6.42 -10.89
CA GLY A 55 -22.39 5.85 -12.22
C GLY A 55 -22.49 6.90 -13.32
N ALA A 56 -23.19 8.02 -13.09
CA ALA A 56 -23.29 9.14 -14.03
C ALA A 56 -21.95 9.84 -14.31
N LEU A 57 -20.95 9.66 -13.43
CA LEU A 57 -19.58 10.14 -13.61
C LEU A 57 -18.62 9.04 -14.11
N GLY A 58 -19.13 7.85 -14.45
CA GLY A 58 -18.30 6.71 -14.82
C GLY A 58 -17.46 6.15 -13.67
N LEU A 59 -17.87 6.40 -12.42
CA LEU A 59 -17.16 6.01 -11.20
C LEU A 59 -17.81 4.80 -10.52
N LEU A 60 -17.06 4.19 -9.60
CA LEU A 60 -17.55 3.22 -8.63
C LEU A 60 -16.81 3.36 -7.29
N ILE A 61 -17.45 2.88 -6.23
CA ILE A 61 -16.81 2.77 -4.90
C ILE A 61 -15.92 1.52 -4.88
N ASP A 62 -14.66 1.73 -4.52
CA ASP A 62 -13.72 0.65 -4.22
C ASP A 62 -13.09 0.86 -2.84
N GLY A 63 -12.26 -0.08 -2.41
CA GLY A 63 -11.50 0.04 -1.17
C GLY A 63 -10.11 -0.52 -1.34
N ARG A 64 -9.12 0.21 -0.83
CA ARG A 64 -7.71 -0.19 -0.86
C ARG A 64 -7.52 -1.60 -0.31
N ASN A 65 -8.19 -1.95 0.78
CA ASN A 65 -8.05 -3.28 1.41
C ASN A 65 -9.18 -4.27 1.05
N LEU A 66 -9.99 -3.99 0.01
CA LEU A 66 -11.14 -4.84 -0.37
C LEU A 66 -10.81 -5.88 -1.45
N PRO A 67 -11.09 -7.19 -1.25
CA PRO A 67 -10.73 -8.27 -2.19
C PRO A 67 -10.97 -7.99 -3.69
N ALA A 68 -10.21 -8.67 -4.57
CA ALA A 68 -10.19 -8.43 -6.02
C ALA A 68 -11.53 -8.65 -6.74
N SER A 69 -12.35 -9.61 -6.30
CA SER A 69 -13.58 -10.03 -6.99
C SER A 69 -14.83 -9.88 -6.13
N GLY A 70 -15.98 -9.81 -6.82
CA GLY A 70 -17.29 -9.68 -6.20
C GLY A 70 -17.79 -8.24 -6.05
N CYS A 71 -19.05 -8.11 -5.64
CA CYS A 71 -19.66 -6.82 -5.37
C CYS A 71 -19.04 -6.13 -4.13
N LEU A 72 -19.19 -4.82 -4.01
CA LEU A 72 -18.67 -4.06 -2.86
C LEU A 72 -19.08 -4.66 -1.50
N GLY A 73 -20.36 -5.01 -1.35
CA GLY A 73 -20.89 -5.63 -0.14
C GLY A 73 -20.21 -6.96 0.19
N GLY A 74 -20.10 -7.85 -0.79
CA GLY A 74 -19.45 -9.15 -0.61
C GLY A 74 -17.98 -9.01 -0.24
N ARG A 75 -17.29 -8.01 -0.81
CA ARG A 75 -15.90 -7.69 -0.48
C ARG A 75 -15.74 -7.17 0.95
N LEU A 76 -16.66 -6.31 1.41
CA LEU A 76 -16.69 -5.84 2.81
C LEU A 76 -16.95 -6.98 3.78
N ARG A 77 -17.87 -7.89 3.43
CA ARG A 77 -18.13 -9.12 4.20
C ARG A 77 -16.86 -9.96 4.34
N ALA A 78 -16.20 -10.23 3.23
CA ALA A 78 -14.97 -11.03 3.21
C ALA A 78 -13.86 -10.37 4.05
N LEU A 79 -13.69 -9.05 3.97
CA LEU A 79 -12.73 -8.32 4.82
C LEU A 79 -13.08 -8.41 6.30
N ARG A 80 -14.37 -8.27 6.65
CA ARG A 80 -14.86 -8.44 8.03
C ARG A 80 -14.56 -9.84 8.57
N GLU A 81 -14.83 -10.86 7.77
CA GLU A 81 -14.60 -12.26 8.14
C GLU A 81 -13.10 -12.56 8.31
N ARG A 82 -12.23 -12.01 7.43
CA ARG A 82 -10.76 -12.11 7.56
C ARG A 82 -10.23 -11.48 8.84
N ARG A 83 -10.85 -10.40 9.33
CA ARG A 83 -10.50 -9.76 10.61
C ARG A 83 -11.14 -10.44 11.83
N ALA A 84 -11.68 -11.65 11.67
CA ALA A 84 -12.38 -12.41 12.71
C ALA A 84 -13.50 -11.62 13.42
N LEU A 85 -14.08 -10.61 12.75
CA LEU A 85 -15.09 -9.74 13.33
C LEU A 85 -16.49 -10.27 12.99
N SER A 86 -17.28 -10.63 14.01
CA SER A 86 -18.67 -11.04 13.74
C SER A 86 -19.52 -9.85 13.26
N ARG A 87 -20.52 -10.11 12.41
CA ARG A 87 -21.46 -9.07 11.95
C ARG A 87 -22.15 -8.36 13.12
N ARG A 88 -22.49 -9.10 14.18
CA ARG A 88 -23.11 -8.53 15.40
C ARG A 88 -22.15 -7.60 16.13
N ALA A 89 -20.87 -7.97 16.26
CA ALA A 89 -19.86 -7.12 16.88
C ALA A 89 -19.62 -5.84 16.06
N ALA A 90 -19.50 -5.95 14.73
CA ALA A 90 -19.38 -4.81 13.85
C ALA A 90 -20.59 -3.87 13.95
N ALA A 91 -21.81 -4.42 13.94
CA ALA A 91 -23.04 -3.66 14.06
C ALA A 91 -23.11 -2.88 15.38
N ARG A 92 -22.69 -3.50 16.48
CA ARG A 92 -22.58 -2.87 17.81
C ARG A 92 -21.60 -1.70 17.80
N ALA A 93 -20.41 -1.88 17.23
CA ALA A 93 -19.39 -0.83 17.13
C ALA A 93 -19.87 0.37 16.29
N LEU A 94 -20.75 0.12 15.32
CA LEU A 94 -21.32 1.15 14.44
C LEU A 94 -22.65 1.72 14.97
N THR A 95 -23.18 1.21 16.07
CA THR A 95 -24.50 1.62 16.60
C THR A 95 -25.61 1.43 15.55
N VAL A 96 -25.58 0.30 14.83
CA VAL A 96 -26.60 -0.10 13.84
C VAL A 96 -27.05 -1.55 14.09
N THR A 97 -28.09 -2.00 13.40
CA THR A 97 -28.55 -3.39 13.51
C THR A 97 -27.67 -4.34 12.66
N ALA A 98 -27.56 -5.60 13.07
CA ALA A 98 -26.88 -6.63 12.28
C ALA A 98 -27.55 -6.84 10.91
N ASP A 99 -28.87 -6.63 10.82
CA ASP A 99 -29.61 -6.66 9.55
C ASP A 99 -29.20 -5.52 8.60
N THR A 100 -28.93 -4.32 9.14
CA THR A 100 -28.42 -3.19 8.33
C THR A 100 -27.10 -3.56 7.67
N LEU A 101 -26.17 -4.18 8.40
CA LEU A 101 -24.91 -4.66 7.82
C LEU A 101 -25.12 -5.83 6.87
N ALA A 102 -26.07 -6.73 7.14
CA ALA A 102 -26.39 -7.83 6.25
C ALA A 102 -26.85 -7.34 4.87
N LYS A 103 -27.70 -6.30 4.84
CA LYS A 103 -28.16 -5.65 3.61
C LYS A 103 -27.02 -4.97 2.85
N ILE A 104 -26.12 -4.27 3.54
CA ILE A 104 -24.94 -3.67 2.90
C ILE A 104 -24.02 -4.76 2.33
N GLU A 105 -23.77 -5.83 3.10
CA GLU A 105 -22.93 -6.96 2.71
C GLU A 105 -23.49 -7.75 1.52
N SER A 106 -24.81 -7.77 1.31
CA SER A 106 -25.43 -8.41 0.14
C SER A 106 -25.51 -7.48 -1.08
N GLY A 107 -25.03 -6.24 -0.99
CA GLY A 107 -25.19 -5.23 -2.05
C GLY A 107 -26.61 -4.65 -2.13
N GLY A 108 -27.41 -4.84 -1.10
CA GLY A 108 -28.76 -4.29 -0.96
C GLY A 108 -28.78 -2.85 -0.45
N PRO A 109 -29.96 -2.37 0.00
CA PRO A 109 -30.13 -0.97 0.40
C PRO A 109 -29.36 -0.62 1.66
N GLY A 110 -28.87 0.62 1.74
CA GLY A 110 -28.17 1.14 2.91
C GLY A 110 -27.97 2.65 2.87
N ARG A 111 -27.25 3.16 3.87
CA ARG A 111 -26.87 4.57 3.99
C ARG A 111 -25.39 4.79 3.71
N VAL A 112 -25.06 5.89 3.04
CA VAL A 112 -23.67 6.26 2.70
C VAL A 112 -22.84 6.45 3.96
N GLU A 113 -23.41 7.07 4.99
CA GLU A 113 -22.76 7.30 6.28
C GLU A 113 -22.39 5.98 6.96
N THR A 114 -23.31 5.00 6.92
CA THR A 114 -23.08 3.67 7.48
C THR A 114 -21.99 2.94 6.70
N LEU A 115 -21.97 3.04 5.38
CA LEU A 115 -20.92 2.45 4.54
C LEU A 115 -19.55 3.07 4.84
N ILE A 116 -19.46 4.40 4.94
CA ILE A 116 -18.22 5.13 5.28
C ILE A 116 -17.69 4.66 6.64
N ARG A 117 -18.55 4.63 7.67
CA ARG A 117 -18.17 4.19 9.02
C ARG A 117 -17.80 2.70 9.05
N TYR A 118 -18.51 1.86 8.30
CA TYR A 118 -18.20 0.44 8.21
C TYR A 118 -16.86 0.19 7.50
N GLY A 119 -16.60 0.90 6.40
CA GLY A 119 -15.31 0.87 5.72
C GLY A 119 -14.17 1.34 6.63
N ALA A 120 -14.36 2.42 7.40
CA ALA A 120 -13.39 2.89 8.38
C ALA A 120 -13.14 1.85 9.49
N LEU A 121 -14.19 1.24 10.05
CA LEU A 121 -14.07 0.18 11.06
C LEU A 121 -13.25 -1.02 10.55
N LEU A 122 -13.41 -1.38 9.28
CA LEU A 122 -12.70 -2.50 8.66
C LEU A 122 -11.30 -2.13 8.13
N GLY A 123 -10.89 -0.87 8.18
CA GLY A 123 -9.67 -0.41 7.50
C GLY A 123 -9.76 -0.60 5.98
N ALA A 124 -10.96 -0.57 5.39
CA ALA A 124 -11.18 -0.87 3.97
C ALA A 124 -10.57 0.17 3.02
N GLY A 125 -10.30 1.39 3.51
CA GLY A 125 -9.75 2.49 2.72
C GLY A 125 -10.62 2.86 1.52
N LEU A 126 -11.91 3.13 1.74
CA LEU A 126 -12.87 3.38 0.66
C LEU A 126 -12.53 4.64 -0.15
N TYR A 127 -12.61 4.54 -1.48
CA TYR A 127 -12.37 5.63 -2.42
C TYR A 127 -13.21 5.50 -3.70
N LEU A 128 -13.21 6.54 -4.53
CA LEU A 128 -13.85 6.53 -5.86
C LEU A 128 -12.80 6.34 -6.96
N ARG A 129 -13.06 5.41 -7.87
CA ARG A 129 -12.27 5.18 -9.09
C ARG A 129 -13.13 5.10 -10.34
N HIS A 130 -12.56 5.30 -11.51
CA HIS A 130 -13.28 5.08 -12.76
C HIS A 130 -13.55 3.59 -13.01
N ARG A 131 -14.65 3.31 -13.72
CA ARG A 131 -15.05 1.95 -14.12
C ARG A 131 -14.00 1.30 -15.02
N ASP A 132 -13.43 2.10 -15.92
CA ASP A 132 -12.45 1.66 -16.92
C ASP A 132 -11.00 1.74 -16.42
N GLU A 133 -10.77 2.42 -15.29
CA GLU A 133 -9.49 2.36 -14.59
C GLU A 133 -9.28 0.91 -14.10
N ARG A 134 -8.24 0.25 -14.63
CA ARG A 134 -7.67 -0.92 -13.95
C ARG A 134 -7.40 -0.50 -12.51
N ARG A 135 -7.76 -1.35 -11.52
CA ARG A 135 -7.35 -1.10 -10.13
C ARG A 135 -5.90 -0.64 -10.14
N PRO A 136 -5.51 0.44 -9.43
CA PRO A 136 -4.10 0.77 -9.27
C PRO A 136 -3.41 -0.55 -8.94
N PHE A 137 -2.41 -0.90 -9.74
CA PHE A 137 -1.88 -2.27 -9.84
C PHE A 137 -1.54 -2.89 -8.47
N HIS A 138 -1.43 -2.06 -7.44
CA HIS A 138 -0.93 -2.38 -6.12
C HIS A 138 -1.98 -2.49 -5.00
N THR A 139 -3.29 -2.28 -5.24
CA THR A 139 -4.29 -2.32 -4.13
C THR A 139 -4.47 -3.71 -3.48
N HIS A 140 -3.81 -4.77 -3.94
CA HIS A 140 -3.94 -6.10 -3.32
C HIS A 140 -2.61 -6.77 -3.00
N ALA A 141 -1.50 -6.09 -3.26
CA ALA A 141 -0.16 -6.58 -2.97
C ALA A 141 0.33 -6.23 -1.56
N GLY A 142 -0.47 -5.61 -0.70
CA GLY A 142 -0.13 -5.58 0.73
C GLY A 142 -0.33 -6.93 1.43
N ASN A 143 -1.13 -7.84 0.84
CA ASN A 143 -1.97 -8.77 1.61
C ASN A 143 -1.64 -10.26 1.48
N SER A 144 -0.40 -10.63 1.14
CA SER A 144 0.02 -12.04 1.20
C SER A 144 0.92 -12.29 2.41
N SER A 145 0.33 -12.77 3.51
CA SER A 145 0.93 -13.88 4.26
C SER A 145 -0.10 -14.51 5.21
N ILE A 146 -0.66 -15.65 4.81
CA ILE A 146 -0.78 -16.73 5.79
C ILE A 146 0.64 -17.29 5.88
N GLY A 147 1.34 -16.96 6.97
CA GLY A 147 2.63 -17.54 7.35
C GLY A 147 3.87 -16.81 6.84
N HIS A 148 4.71 -16.34 7.79
CA HIS A 148 6.10 -15.86 7.65
C HIS A 148 6.30 -14.38 7.29
N THR A 149 6.24 -13.51 8.30
CA THR A 149 6.84 -12.17 8.26
C THR A 149 8.37 -12.30 8.34
N TRP A 150 9.06 -12.02 7.23
CA TRP A 150 10.53 -12.07 7.16
C TRP A 150 11.13 -10.78 7.73
N GLN A 151 11.30 -10.68 9.05
CA GLN A 151 11.86 -9.48 9.68
C GLN A 151 13.37 -9.33 9.38
N THR A 152 13.77 -8.11 9.00
CA THR A 152 15.14 -7.81 8.55
C THR A 152 16.19 -8.22 9.60
N PRO A 153 17.28 -8.92 9.21
CA PRO A 153 18.37 -9.23 10.14
C PRO A 153 19.06 -7.96 10.67
N GLU A 154 19.29 -7.89 11.99
CA GLU A 154 19.93 -6.73 12.64
C GLU A 154 21.35 -6.46 12.08
N SER A 155 22.10 -7.54 11.79
CA SER A 155 23.43 -7.42 11.21
C SER A 155 23.44 -6.74 9.84
N LEU A 156 22.40 -6.97 9.04
CA LEU A 156 22.24 -6.33 7.75
C LEU A 156 21.84 -4.85 7.93
N LEU A 157 20.91 -4.56 8.83
CA LEU A 157 20.51 -3.19 9.13
C LEU A 157 21.70 -2.35 9.63
N ALA A 158 22.53 -2.90 10.52
CA ALA A 158 23.73 -2.23 11.01
C ALA A 158 24.69 -1.83 9.87
N LEU A 159 24.87 -2.70 8.87
CA LEU A 159 25.68 -2.38 7.68
C LEU A 159 25.02 -1.28 6.83
N LEU A 160 23.70 -1.34 6.65
CA LEU A 160 22.98 -0.32 5.89
C LEU A 160 23.05 1.05 6.57
N TYR A 161 22.86 1.14 7.88
CA TYR A 161 22.99 2.41 8.60
C TYR A 161 24.39 2.98 8.47
N ARG A 162 25.43 2.15 8.59
CA ARG A 162 26.82 2.59 8.33
C ARG A 162 27.04 3.09 6.90
N ALA A 163 26.32 2.57 5.92
CA ALA A 163 26.40 3.05 4.54
C ALA A 163 25.69 4.40 4.34
N LEU A 164 24.67 4.69 5.15
CA LEU A 164 23.93 5.94 5.14
C LEU A 164 24.58 7.05 5.97
N ASP A 165 25.43 6.67 6.92
CA ASP A 165 26.18 7.59 7.75
C ASP A 165 27.22 8.33 6.89
N THR A 166 26.96 9.62 6.72
CA THR A 166 27.80 10.53 5.94
C THR A 166 28.50 11.56 6.81
N GLY A 167 28.29 11.51 8.14
CA GLY A 167 28.75 12.53 9.09
C GLY A 167 28.00 13.87 9.03
N GLU A 168 27.07 14.06 8.08
CA GLU A 168 26.29 15.30 7.92
C GLU A 168 25.02 15.34 8.78
N ARG A 169 24.56 14.20 9.29
CA ARG A 169 23.36 14.08 10.15
C ARG A 169 23.69 13.27 11.39
N GLU A 170 23.16 13.70 12.53
CA GLU A 170 23.41 13.10 13.86
C GLU A 170 22.97 11.63 13.97
N ASP A 171 22.03 11.18 13.13
CA ASP A 171 21.53 9.80 13.14
C ASP A 171 21.40 9.23 11.72
N ALA A 172 22.19 8.18 11.43
CA ALA A 172 22.09 7.44 10.18
C ALA A 172 20.81 6.57 10.16
N MET A 173 19.77 7.07 9.50
CA MET A 173 18.47 6.40 9.37
C MET A 173 17.86 6.57 7.98
N PHE A 174 16.81 5.79 7.68
CA PHE A 174 15.99 5.97 6.48
C PHE A 174 14.96 7.08 6.69
N ASP A 175 14.49 7.69 5.60
CA ASP A 175 13.37 8.63 5.65
C ASP A 175 12.03 7.90 5.76
N LEU A 176 11.92 6.72 5.10
CA LEU A 176 10.68 5.94 5.02
C LEU A 176 10.92 4.42 5.06
N ASP A 177 10.12 3.71 5.87
CA ASP A 177 9.84 2.27 5.73
C ASP A 177 8.37 2.10 5.31
N PRO A 178 8.07 1.78 4.03
CA PRO A 178 6.71 1.74 3.54
C PRO A 178 5.99 0.42 3.81
N CYS A 179 6.65 -0.55 4.46
CA CYS A 179 6.10 -1.90 4.71
C CYS A 179 6.43 -2.38 6.12
N SER A 180 6.42 -1.45 7.08
CA SER A 180 6.72 -1.74 8.47
C SER A 180 5.72 -2.76 9.05
N PRO A 181 6.17 -3.70 9.90
CA PRO A 181 5.24 -4.54 10.65
C PRO A 181 4.32 -3.68 11.51
N SER A 182 3.03 -4.02 11.55
CA SER A 182 2.04 -3.29 12.36
C SER A 182 2.34 -3.34 13.84
N SER A 183 2.30 -2.18 14.49
CA SER A 183 2.37 -2.06 15.94
C SER A 183 0.99 -2.30 16.57
N THR A 184 0.38 -3.46 16.33
CA THR A 184 -0.85 -3.78 17.07
C THR A 184 -0.52 -3.90 18.55
N ARG A 185 -0.92 -2.88 19.33
CA ARG A 185 -0.88 -2.76 20.81
C ARG A 185 -1.53 -3.92 21.60
N ASN A 186 -1.92 -5.02 20.96
CA ASN A 186 -2.74 -6.08 21.54
C ASN A 186 -1.97 -7.34 21.93
N ASP A 187 -0.68 -7.43 21.64
CA ASP A 187 0.19 -8.44 22.23
C ASP A 187 1.13 -7.79 23.25
N ARG A 188 0.77 -7.90 24.54
CA ARG A 188 1.59 -7.40 25.66
C ARG A 188 2.85 -8.22 25.90
N SER A 189 3.06 -9.33 25.17
CA SER A 189 4.22 -10.19 25.39
C SER A 189 5.48 -9.70 24.69
N LEU A 190 5.38 -8.82 23.67
CA LEU A 190 6.54 -8.20 23.01
C LEU A 190 6.18 -6.82 22.45
N PRO A 191 6.82 -5.72 22.89
CA PRO A 191 6.80 -4.49 22.10
C PRO A 191 7.60 -4.77 20.82
N GLN A 192 6.94 -5.19 19.73
CA GLN A 192 7.58 -5.24 18.42
C GLN A 192 7.73 -3.80 17.91
N LEU A 193 8.74 -3.11 18.43
CA LEU A 193 9.29 -1.91 17.82
C LEU A 193 9.62 -2.24 16.36
N ALA A 194 9.22 -1.38 15.40
CA ALA A 194 9.60 -1.55 14.01
C ALA A 194 11.12 -1.75 13.92
N PRO A 195 11.62 -2.84 13.31
CA PRO A 195 13.05 -3.17 13.36
C PRO A 195 13.89 -2.18 12.55
N VAL A 196 13.28 -1.49 11.59
CA VAL A 196 13.95 -0.50 10.73
C VAL A 196 13.87 0.88 11.37
N ARG A 197 15.02 1.55 11.49
CA ARG A 197 15.11 2.95 11.90
C ARG A 197 14.77 3.81 10.69
N ALA A 198 13.54 4.31 10.67
CA ALA A 198 13.04 5.25 9.68
C ALA A 198 12.31 6.41 10.36
N ARG A 199 12.30 7.59 9.72
CA ARG A 199 11.54 8.76 10.24
C ARG A 199 10.04 8.56 10.15
N VAL A 200 9.59 7.88 9.10
CA VAL A 200 8.18 7.53 8.87
C VAL A 200 8.06 6.05 8.57
N HIS A 201 7.02 5.42 9.13
CA HIS A 201 6.67 4.03 8.91
C HIS A 201 5.25 3.97 8.38
N PHE A 202 5.04 3.28 7.25
CA PHE A 202 3.72 2.84 6.83
C PHE A 202 3.54 1.38 7.20
N ASP A 203 2.40 1.07 7.80
CA ASP A 203 2.04 -0.31 8.11
C ASP A 203 0.90 -0.83 7.23
N ILE A 204 0.35 -2.01 7.57
CA ILE A 204 -0.72 -2.64 6.80
C ILE A 204 -2.01 -1.79 6.75
N GLU A 205 -2.26 -0.94 7.75
CA GLU A 205 -3.44 -0.08 7.79
C GLU A 205 -3.27 1.16 6.89
N ASP A 206 -2.02 1.59 6.68
CA ASP A 206 -1.68 2.71 5.79
C ASP A 206 -1.71 2.32 4.30
N ASP A 207 -1.57 1.03 3.97
CA ASP A 207 -1.41 0.52 2.61
C ASP A 207 -0.28 1.26 1.88
N GLY A 208 0.97 1.01 2.29
CA GLY A 208 2.15 1.72 1.80
C GLY A 208 2.38 1.65 0.28
N LEU A 209 1.73 0.72 -0.43
CA LEU A 209 1.72 0.70 -1.89
C LEU A 209 0.87 1.83 -2.52
N SER A 210 -0.13 2.32 -1.79
CA SER A 210 -1.03 3.39 -2.23
C SER A 210 -0.52 4.79 -1.90
N LEU A 211 0.49 4.91 -1.05
CA LEU A 211 1.06 6.17 -0.58
C LEU A 211 2.33 6.54 -1.36
N GLU A 212 2.64 7.82 -1.45
CA GLU A 212 3.88 8.32 -2.07
C GLU A 212 5.08 7.97 -1.20
N TRP A 213 6.21 7.62 -1.83
CA TRP A 213 7.46 7.37 -1.12
C TRP A 213 8.42 8.54 -1.31
N PHE A 214 9.24 8.83 -0.30
CA PHE A 214 10.11 10.01 -0.32
C PHE A 214 11.47 9.75 0.34
N GLY A 215 12.47 10.51 -0.11
CA GLY A 215 13.82 10.44 0.44
C GLY A 215 14.45 9.05 0.28
N ARG A 216 15.20 8.62 1.29
CA ARG A 216 15.84 7.29 1.35
C ARG A 216 14.86 6.28 1.95
N CYS A 217 14.40 5.33 1.15
CA CYS A 217 13.46 4.31 1.57
C CYS A 217 14.14 2.96 1.80
N PHE A 218 13.74 2.24 2.83
CA PHE A 218 14.07 0.82 3.00
C PHE A 218 12.81 -0.03 2.91
N VAL A 219 12.82 -1.04 2.04
CA VAL A 219 11.66 -1.88 1.75
C VAL A 219 12.00 -3.33 2.02
N ASN A 220 11.34 -3.94 2.99
CA ASN A 220 11.37 -5.38 3.21
C ASN A 220 9.94 -5.92 3.17
N PRO A 221 9.36 -6.05 1.96
CA PRO A 221 7.92 -6.27 1.81
C PRO A 221 7.55 -7.72 2.15
N PRO A 222 6.25 -8.05 2.29
CA PRO A 222 5.80 -9.44 2.32
C PRO A 222 6.21 -10.20 1.05
N TYR A 223 6.91 -11.32 1.19
CA TYR A 223 7.45 -12.12 0.06
C TYR A 223 6.43 -13.08 -0.56
N GLY A 224 5.29 -12.55 -0.99
CA GLY A 224 4.25 -13.34 -1.67
C GLY A 224 3.89 -12.81 -3.04
N THR A 225 2.64 -13.01 -3.45
CA THR A 225 2.09 -12.59 -4.76
C THR A 225 2.22 -11.09 -5.00
N ALA A 226 2.35 -10.36 -3.90
CA ALA A 226 2.59 -8.96 -3.76
C ALA A 226 3.95 -8.43 -4.23
N LEU A 227 5.00 -9.25 -4.17
CA LEU A 227 6.37 -8.78 -4.33
C LEU A 227 6.61 -8.00 -5.65
N PRO A 228 6.08 -8.44 -6.82
CA PRO A 228 6.23 -7.70 -8.07
C PRO A 228 5.77 -6.25 -8.01
N ASP A 229 4.76 -5.99 -7.18
CA ASP A 229 4.11 -4.69 -7.06
C ASP A 229 4.94 -3.72 -6.22
N TRP A 230 5.52 -4.20 -5.12
CA TRP A 230 6.49 -3.43 -4.32
C TRP A 230 7.72 -3.05 -5.14
N VAL A 231 8.23 -3.98 -5.94
CA VAL A 231 9.42 -3.76 -6.78
C VAL A 231 9.14 -2.75 -7.90
N ARG A 232 7.99 -2.88 -8.58
CA ARG A 232 7.56 -1.89 -9.59
C ARG A 232 7.38 -0.51 -8.97
N LYS A 233 6.79 -0.43 -7.77
CA LYS A 233 6.62 0.83 -7.06
C LYS A 233 7.96 1.46 -6.69
N ALA A 234 8.91 0.69 -6.16
CA ALA A 234 10.26 1.18 -5.83
C ALA A 234 10.93 1.89 -7.02
N ARG A 235 10.90 1.26 -8.19
CA ARG A 235 11.38 1.84 -9.44
C ARG A 235 10.65 3.15 -9.76
N HIS A 236 9.31 3.12 -9.76
CA HIS A 236 8.48 4.26 -10.14
C HIS A 236 8.67 5.48 -9.23
N GLU A 237 8.80 5.30 -7.92
CA GLU A 237 8.97 6.39 -6.96
C GLU A 237 10.31 7.13 -7.16
N VAL A 238 11.36 6.42 -7.59
CA VAL A 238 12.65 7.00 -7.96
C VAL A 238 12.58 7.68 -9.33
N GLU A 239 12.00 7.03 -10.34
CA GLU A 239 11.84 7.61 -11.69
C GLU A 239 10.97 8.89 -11.67
N ALA A 240 9.98 8.96 -10.78
CA ALA A 240 9.16 10.14 -10.57
C ALA A 240 9.85 11.25 -9.76
N GLY A 241 11.08 11.04 -9.29
CA GLY A 241 11.85 12.01 -8.51
C GLY A 241 11.34 12.24 -7.09
N ARG A 242 10.46 11.38 -6.56
CA ARG A 242 9.92 11.51 -5.20
C ARG A 242 10.86 10.88 -4.16
N ALA A 243 11.35 9.67 -4.44
CA ALA A 243 12.37 9.01 -3.64
C ALA A 243 13.77 9.24 -4.23
N THR A 244 14.74 9.56 -3.37
CA THR A 244 16.14 9.77 -3.79
C THR A 244 16.90 8.45 -3.92
N MET A 245 16.54 7.46 -3.10
CA MET A 245 17.08 6.11 -3.14
C MET A 245 16.08 5.15 -2.51
N VAL A 246 15.91 3.97 -3.11
CA VAL A 246 15.12 2.89 -2.53
C VAL A 246 15.97 1.63 -2.46
N ILE A 247 16.15 1.10 -1.24
CA ILE A 247 16.85 -0.17 -1.00
C ILE A 247 15.80 -1.22 -0.61
N ALA A 248 15.59 -2.23 -1.46
CA ALA A 248 14.69 -3.34 -1.17
C ALA A 248 15.44 -4.63 -0.85
N LEU A 249 15.09 -5.30 0.25
CA LEU A 249 15.50 -6.67 0.55
C LEU A 249 14.45 -7.64 0.02
N VAL A 250 14.84 -8.48 -0.94
CA VAL A 250 13.92 -9.40 -1.64
C VAL A 250 14.56 -10.77 -1.88
N PRO A 251 13.77 -11.83 -2.13
CA PRO A 251 14.32 -13.08 -2.65
C PRO A 251 14.96 -12.84 -4.02
N ALA A 252 16.19 -13.32 -4.22
CA ALA A 252 16.91 -13.19 -5.49
C ALA A 252 16.27 -14.12 -6.54
N ARG A 253 15.48 -13.54 -7.44
CA ARG A 253 14.72 -14.27 -8.47
C ARG A 253 14.97 -13.67 -9.85
N PRO A 254 16.23 -13.71 -10.33
CA PRO A 254 16.63 -13.04 -11.57
C PRO A 254 15.89 -13.56 -12.81
N ASP A 255 15.33 -14.78 -12.74
CA ASP A 255 14.55 -15.45 -13.76
C ASP A 255 13.10 -14.93 -13.91
N THR A 256 12.61 -14.19 -12.93
CA THR A 256 11.19 -13.79 -12.91
C THR A 256 10.92 -12.56 -13.75
N ARG A 257 9.74 -12.52 -14.38
CA ARG A 257 9.28 -11.39 -15.19
C ARG A 257 9.44 -10.03 -14.49
N TRP A 258 9.03 -9.94 -13.22
CA TRP A 258 9.11 -8.68 -12.48
C TRP A 258 10.55 -8.20 -12.29
N TRP A 259 11.50 -9.14 -12.18
CA TRP A 259 12.92 -8.83 -12.07
C TRP A 259 13.43 -8.25 -13.39
N HIS A 260 13.16 -8.93 -14.50
CA HIS A 260 13.52 -8.45 -15.83
C HIS A 260 12.92 -7.08 -16.15
N GLU A 261 11.66 -6.83 -15.80
CA GLU A 261 10.96 -5.58 -16.13
C GLU A 261 11.33 -4.40 -15.21
N ASN A 262 11.75 -4.63 -13.97
CA ASN A 262 11.87 -3.55 -12.96
C ASN A 262 13.26 -3.42 -12.32
N VAL A 263 14.14 -4.41 -12.52
CA VAL A 263 15.46 -4.45 -11.88
C VAL A 263 16.56 -4.33 -12.93
N ILE A 264 16.53 -5.17 -13.97
CA ILE A 264 17.56 -5.17 -15.01
C ILE A 264 17.56 -3.81 -15.73
N GLY A 265 18.71 -3.14 -15.76
CA GLY A 265 18.87 -1.81 -16.37
C GLY A 265 18.28 -0.65 -15.57
N HIS A 266 17.60 -0.92 -14.45
CA HIS A 266 16.91 0.11 -13.64
C HIS A 266 17.46 0.23 -12.21
N ALA A 267 18.17 -0.79 -11.73
CA ALA A 267 18.69 -0.84 -10.36
C ALA A 267 20.07 -1.50 -10.30
N SER A 268 20.83 -1.12 -9.28
CA SER A 268 22.01 -1.87 -8.87
C SER A 268 21.59 -2.99 -7.92
N VAL A 269 22.24 -4.16 -8.02
CA VAL A 269 21.90 -5.35 -7.25
C VAL A 269 23.10 -5.85 -6.47
N PHE A 270 22.88 -6.18 -5.20
CA PHE A 270 23.84 -6.90 -4.36
C PHE A 270 23.26 -8.29 -4.05
N MET A 271 23.74 -9.31 -4.75
CA MET A 271 23.38 -10.70 -4.46
C MET A 271 24.11 -11.14 -3.19
N LEU A 272 23.38 -11.36 -2.11
CA LEU A 272 23.95 -11.62 -0.79
C LEU A 272 24.49 -13.06 -0.71
N ARG A 273 25.70 -13.22 -0.16
CA ARG A 273 26.32 -14.53 0.03
C ARG A 273 25.65 -15.27 1.20
N GLY A 274 25.17 -16.49 0.92
CA GLY A 274 24.55 -17.36 1.91
C GLY A 274 23.06 -17.08 2.14
N ARG A 275 22.42 -17.92 2.95
CA ARG A 275 21.00 -17.78 3.32
C ARG A 275 20.87 -16.89 4.54
N LEU A 276 20.10 -15.81 4.44
CA LEU A 276 19.85 -14.93 5.57
C LEU A 276 19.04 -15.64 6.66
N LYS A 277 19.41 -15.42 7.92
CA LYS A 277 18.58 -15.75 9.08
C LYS A 277 17.78 -14.51 9.46
N PHE A 278 16.51 -14.49 9.07
CA PHE A 278 15.60 -13.40 9.41
C PHE A 278 15.22 -13.47 10.89
N ARG A 279 14.91 -12.32 11.49
CA ARG A 279 14.55 -12.25 12.91
C ARG A 279 13.23 -13.00 13.16
N GLY A 280 13.19 -13.77 14.25
CA GLY A 280 12.02 -14.57 14.63
C GLY A 280 11.87 -15.91 13.90
N ILE A 281 12.85 -16.32 13.07
CA ILE A 281 12.82 -17.60 12.35
C ILE A 281 14.05 -18.44 12.75
N ALA A 282 13.81 -19.69 13.13
CA ALA A 282 14.86 -20.58 13.64
C ALA A 282 15.89 -20.98 12.57
N ASN A 283 15.41 -21.19 11.34
CA ASN A 283 16.23 -21.63 10.21
C ASN A 283 16.54 -20.48 9.26
N ALA A 284 17.64 -20.61 8.53
CA ALA A 284 17.94 -19.68 7.44
C ALA A 284 16.86 -19.75 6.36
N ALA A 285 16.62 -18.65 5.65
CA ALA A 285 15.64 -18.59 4.58
C ALA A 285 15.94 -19.66 3.51
N PRO A 286 14.91 -20.37 3.01
CA PRO A 286 15.10 -21.42 2.01
C PRO A 286 15.48 -20.88 0.62
N PHE A 287 15.49 -19.55 0.45
CA PHE A 287 15.72 -18.85 -0.81
C PHE A 287 16.93 -17.90 -0.75
N PRO A 288 17.58 -17.59 -1.88
CA PRO A 288 18.64 -16.59 -1.93
C PRO A 288 18.06 -15.20 -1.70
N SER A 289 18.87 -14.27 -1.19
CA SER A 289 18.45 -12.88 -0.94
C SER A 289 19.30 -11.90 -1.74
N ALA A 290 18.69 -10.81 -2.16
CA ALA A 290 19.37 -9.70 -2.80
C ALA A 290 18.93 -8.37 -2.16
N LEU A 291 19.84 -7.41 -2.13
CA LEU A 291 19.47 -6.00 -2.03
C LEU A 291 19.38 -5.42 -3.43
N ILE A 292 18.26 -4.78 -3.73
CA ILE A 292 18.07 -4.05 -4.98
C ILE A 292 18.02 -2.56 -4.64
N VAL A 293 18.80 -1.77 -5.34
CA VAL A 293 18.99 -0.34 -5.10
C VAL A 293 18.61 0.44 -6.35
N TRP A 294 17.49 1.16 -6.27
CA TRP A 294 17.09 2.17 -7.27
C TRP A 294 17.54 3.55 -6.79
N GLY A 295 18.05 4.38 -7.71
CA GLY A 295 18.56 5.70 -7.38
C GLY A 295 19.84 5.64 -6.56
N GLY A 296 20.01 6.61 -5.65
CA GLY A 296 21.25 6.80 -4.90
C GLY A 296 22.38 7.40 -5.76
N THR A 297 23.39 7.95 -5.08
CA THR A 297 24.59 8.48 -5.74
C THR A 297 25.65 7.39 -5.91
N ASP A 298 26.64 7.62 -6.77
CA ASP A 298 27.80 6.73 -6.90
C ASP A 298 28.54 6.54 -5.57
N ALA A 299 28.56 7.58 -4.73
CA ALA A 299 29.14 7.51 -3.38
C ALA A 299 28.34 6.57 -2.45
N ASP A 300 27.00 6.60 -2.53
CA ASP A 300 26.13 5.67 -1.78
C ASP A 300 26.40 4.22 -2.20
N LEU A 301 26.44 3.96 -3.52
CA LEU A 301 26.72 2.64 -4.06
C LEU A 301 28.13 2.16 -3.69
N HIS A 302 29.12 3.05 -3.71
CA HIS A 302 30.49 2.73 -3.30
C HIS A 302 30.57 2.32 -1.82
N ARG A 303 29.93 3.07 -0.91
CA ARG A 303 29.85 2.71 0.52
C ARG A 303 29.20 1.34 0.73
N LEU A 304 28.07 1.07 0.04
CA LEU A 304 27.40 -0.23 0.10
C LEU A 304 28.30 -1.37 -0.37
N ARG A 305 29.04 -1.20 -1.48
CA ARG A 305 30.01 -2.20 -1.99
C ARG A 305 31.12 -2.47 -0.99
N HIS A 306 31.65 -1.43 -0.35
CA HIS A 306 32.68 -1.58 0.65
C HIS A 306 32.19 -2.34 1.89
N LEU A 307 30.96 -2.06 2.34
CA LEU A 307 30.37 -2.69 3.53
C LEU A 307 29.76 -4.08 3.28
N LEU A 308 29.53 -4.43 2.00
CA LEU A 308 29.04 -5.75 1.58
C LEU A 308 30.08 -6.45 0.67
N PRO A 309 31.32 -6.69 1.14
CA PRO A 309 32.44 -7.12 0.29
C PRO A 309 32.26 -8.53 -0.28
N THR A 310 31.39 -9.34 0.31
CA THR A 310 31.09 -10.71 -0.14
C THR A 310 29.86 -10.79 -1.04
N ALA A 311 29.12 -9.70 -1.21
CA ALA A 311 27.98 -9.66 -2.10
C ALA A 311 28.46 -9.55 -3.55
N TRP A 312 27.86 -10.34 -4.45
CA TRP A 312 28.10 -10.16 -5.87
C TRP A 312 27.32 -8.92 -6.33
N PHE A 313 28.06 -7.87 -6.64
CA PHE A 313 27.52 -6.60 -7.10
C PHE A 313 27.32 -6.61 -8.63
N VAL A 314 26.11 -6.25 -9.05
CA VAL A 314 25.74 -6.02 -10.44
C VAL A 314 25.28 -4.57 -10.56
N PRO A 315 26.01 -3.69 -11.25
CA PRO A 315 25.61 -2.29 -11.38
C PRO A 315 24.35 -2.16 -12.23
N ALA A 316 23.60 -1.08 -12.02
CA ALA A 316 22.60 -0.65 -13.00
C ALA A 316 23.30 -0.43 -14.35
N ALA A 317 22.89 -1.17 -15.38
CA ALA A 317 23.44 -0.95 -16.72
C ALA A 317 22.85 0.36 -17.29
N PRO A 318 23.66 1.29 -17.82
CA PRO A 318 23.13 2.33 -18.68
C PRO A 318 22.44 1.64 -19.86
N ALA A 319 21.25 2.09 -20.24
CA ALA A 319 20.58 1.58 -21.43
C ALA A 319 21.59 1.60 -22.57
N LEU A 320 21.90 0.42 -23.14
CA LEU A 320 22.60 0.37 -24.42
C LEU A 320 21.74 1.23 -25.35
N LYS A 321 22.29 2.37 -25.80
CA LYS A 321 21.68 3.10 -26.92
C LYS A 321 21.51 2.05 -28.01
N ALA A 322 20.29 1.88 -28.50
CA ALA A 322 20.07 1.06 -29.68
C ALA A 322 21.10 1.54 -30.72
N ALA A 323 21.88 0.61 -31.27
CA ALA A 323 22.71 0.95 -32.42
C ALA A 323 21.73 1.40 -33.51
N ASP A 324 21.84 2.67 -33.91
CA ASP A 324 21.11 3.25 -35.03
C ASP A 324 21.40 2.49 -36.34
#